data_AF-A0A6P5YXQ3-F1
#
_entry.id   AF-A0A6P5YXQ3-F1
#
_cell.length_a   1.000
_cell.length_b   1.000
_cell.length_c   1.000
_cell.angle_alpha   90.00
_cell.angle_beta   90.00
_cell.angle_gamma   90.00
#
_symmetry.space_group_name_H-M   'P 1'
#
loop_
_entity.id
_entity.type
_entity.pdbx_description
1 polymer ?
#
loop_
_entity_poly.entity_id
_entity_poly.type
_entity_poly.pdbx_seq_one_letter_code
_entity_poly.pdbx_strand_id
1 'polypeptide(L)'
;MLAMEKDFDSKLRIQETDDNKNNNSNNSSNDGASNNIQRSKSFAFRAPQESFSIQDFELGKIYGVGSYSKVVRAKKKDTGMVYALKVMDKKFITKENKTAYVKLERIVLDQLDHPGVVRLYFTFQDTFSLLSTIWLNFVQKGRLSEDEARFYAAEVVDALEYIHNMGLIHRDIKPENLLLTTDGHIKIADFGSVKPMQDSRITVLPNASSDDKACTFVGTAAYVPPEVLNSSPATFGNDLWALGCTLYQMLSGTSPFKDASEWLIFQRIIARDIRFPNYFSEEARDLIDCLLDLDPSRRPGAGPDGYAALKMHPFFRGVDWSNLRAETPPKLALETGAQSSDGDDHNDSSWNPRHTGDGSAGQNDGNVGASSSAESSGHITRLASIDSFDSKWQQFLDPGESVLMISMVKKIQKLSSKKVQLILTNKPKLIYVDPSKLVVKGNIIWSDNSNDLSVQVTSPSHFKICTPKKVLSFDDAKQRAWQWKKVIEGLQNR
;
A
#
# COMPACT_ATOMS: atom_id res chain seq x y z
N MET A 1 3.29 -21.27 -15.40
CA MET A 1 3.68 -19.85 -15.59
C MET A 1 3.51 -19.44 -17.04
N LEU A 2 4.26 -20.02 -18.00
CA LEU A 2 4.08 -19.77 -19.45
C LEU A 2 2.66 -20.05 -20.00
N ALA A 3 1.92 -20.99 -19.42
CA ALA A 3 0.56 -21.32 -19.88
C ALA A 3 -0.49 -20.27 -19.48
N MET A 4 -0.34 -19.61 -18.33
CA MET A 4 -1.29 -18.57 -17.87
C MET A 4 -1.02 -17.20 -18.50
N GLU A 5 0.25 -16.88 -18.79
CA GLU A 5 0.60 -15.71 -19.62
C GLU A 5 0.13 -15.92 -21.06
N LYS A 6 0.37 -17.12 -21.64
CA LYS A 6 -0.17 -17.47 -22.96
C LYS A 6 -1.69 -17.44 -23.01
N ASP A 7 -2.41 -17.86 -21.96
CA ASP A 7 -3.87 -17.79 -21.89
C ASP A 7 -4.40 -16.36 -21.77
N PHE A 8 -3.64 -15.46 -21.15
CA PHE A 8 -3.97 -14.04 -21.08
C PHE A 8 -3.70 -13.34 -22.43
N ASP A 9 -2.54 -13.58 -23.02
CA ASP A 9 -2.14 -13.01 -24.32
C ASP A 9 -2.97 -13.60 -25.47
N SER A 10 -3.36 -14.88 -25.42
CA SER A 10 -4.23 -15.50 -26.43
C SER A 10 -5.64 -14.92 -26.43
N LYS A 11 -6.14 -14.48 -25.27
CA LYS A 11 -7.44 -13.80 -25.13
C LYS A 11 -7.39 -12.32 -25.51
N LEU A 12 -6.20 -11.72 -25.56
CA LEU A 12 -5.96 -10.36 -26.03
C LEU A 12 -5.82 -10.25 -27.56
N ARG A 13 -5.48 -11.35 -28.24
CA ARG A 13 -5.08 -11.31 -29.65
C ARG A 13 -6.13 -11.92 -30.59
N ILE A 14 -7.26 -11.24 -30.77
CA ILE A 14 -8.10 -11.42 -31.97
C ILE A 14 -8.74 -10.09 -32.36
N GLN A 15 -8.01 -9.29 -33.15
CA GLN A 15 -8.56 -8.45 -34.22
C GLN A 15 -7.41 -8.01 -35.14
N GLU A 16 -6.90 -8.93 -35.94
CA GLU A 16 -6.30 -8.58 -37.23
C GLU A 16 -7.29 -9.06 -38.28
N THR A 17 -7.97 -8.10 -38.92
CA THR A 17 -8.92 -8.32 -40.00
C THR A 17 -8.16 -8.76 -41.25
N ASP A 18 -8.12 -10.06 -41.52
CA ASP A 18 -7.82 -10.61 -42.84
C ASP A 18 -9.08 -10.52 -43.73
N ASP A 19 -9.39 -9.32 -44.19
CA ASP A 19 -10.31 -9.12 -45.32
C ASP A 19 -9.52 -9.28 -46.63
N ASN A 20 -9.44 -10.52 -47.14
CA ASN A 20 -9.51 -10.85 -48.57
C ASN A 20 -9.13 -12.31 -48.87
N LYS A 21 -10.11 -13.15 -49.23
CA LYS A 21 -10.15 -13.93 -50.49
C LYS A 21 -11.28 -14.99 -50.51
N ASN A 22 -12.22 -14.77 -51.41
CA ASN A 22 -12.89 -15.71 -52.35
C ASN A 22 -13.44 -17.08 -51.91
N ASN A 23 -14.75 -17.23 -52.14
CA ASN A 23 -15.48 -18.28 -52.91
C ASN A 23 -15.05 -19.75 -52.79
N ASN A 24 -15.93 -20.64 -52.29
CA ASN A 24 -16.92 -21.39 -53.12
C ASN A 24 -17.68 -22.47 -52.31
N SER A 25 -18.98 -22.59 -52.63
CA SER A 25 -19.91 -23.74 -52.56
C SER A 25 -19.48 -25.10 -51.94
N ASN A 26 -20.28 -25.64 -51.00
CA ASN A 26 -21.22 -26.77 -51.23
C ASN A 26 -21.88 -27.33 -49.94
N ASN A 27 -23.11 -27.81 -50.13
CA ASN A 27 -24.02 -28.47 -49.18
C ASN A 27 -23.46 -29.73 -48.49
N SER A 28 -23.82 -29.94 -47.21
CA SER A 28 -24.56 -31.14 -46.75
C SER A 28 -24.92 -31.08 -45.26
N SER A 29 -26.17 -31.44 -44.97
CA SER A 29 -26.83 -31.68 -43.68
C SER A 29 -26.12 -32.67 -42.74
N ASN A 30 -26.04 -32.38 -41.43
CA ASN A 30 -26.71 -33.17 -40.38
C ASN A 30 -26.54 -32.59 -38.96
N ASP A 31 -27.64 -32.68 -38.20
CA ASP A 31 -27.87 -32.72 -36.75
C ASP A 31 -26.74 -32.47 -35.73
N GLY A 32 -27.07 -31.70 -34.70
CA GLY A 32 -26.57 -31.95 -33.35
C GLY A 32 -26.28 -30.73 -32.47
N ALA A 33 -27.13 -30.51 -31.48
CA ALA A 33 -26.88 -29.82 -30.21
C ALA A 33 -26.51 -28.32 -30.27
N SER A 34 -27.51 -27.49 -29.95
CA SER A 34 -27.35 -26.09 -29.53
C SER A 34 -26.50 -25.97 -28.25
N ASN A 35 -25.19 -25.97 -28.39
CA ASN A 35 -24.30 -25.41 -27.38
C ASN A 35 -24.26 -23.90 -27.60
N ASN A 36 -25.02 -23.19 -26.78
CA ASN A 36 -24.95 -21.74 -26.63
C ASN A 36 -23.58 -21.38 -26.04
N ILE A 37 -22.55 -21.31 -26.89
CA ILE A 37 -21.26 -20.74 -26.54
C ILE A 37 -21.52 -19.25 -26.37
N GLN A 38 -21.68 -18.85 -25.11
CA GLN A 38 -21.74 -17.47 -24.69
C GLN A 38 -20.46 -16.78 -25.17
N ARG A 39 -20.55 -16.06 -26.29
CA ARG A 39 -19.46 -15.25 -26.85
C ARG A 39 -18.89 -14.39 -25.72
N SER A 40 -17.68 -14.73 -25.29
CA SER A 40 -16.87 -13.89 -24.41
C SER A 40 -16.72 -12.54 -25.11
N LYS A 41 -17.34 -11.49 -24.57
CA LYS A 41 -17.09 -10.12 -25.01
C LYS A 41 -15.58 -9.89 -24.90
N SER A 42 -14.91 -9.64 -26.02
CA SER A 42 -13.49 -9.28 -26.01
C SER A 42 -13.33 -7.99 -25.21
N PHE A 43 -12.46 -8.01 -24.21
CA PHE A 43 -12.17 -6.85 -23.38
C PHE A 43 -11.13 -5.98 -24.10
N ALA A 44 -11.58 -4.85 -24.66
CA ALA A 44 -10.70 -3.89 -25.33
C ALA A 44 -10.23 -2.82 -24.33
N PHE A 45 -8.91 -2.69 -24.18
CA PHE A 45 -8.31 -1.66 -23.33
C PHE A 45 -8.35 -0.28 -24.02
N ARG A 46 -8.68 0.78 -23.28
CA ARG A 46 -8.64 2.17 -23.76
C ARG A 46 -7.21 2.66 -23.96
N ALA A 47 -6.32 2.33 -23.04
CA ALA A 47 -4.91 2.66 -23.09
C ALA A 47 -4.17 1.65 -23.97
N PRO A 48 -3.55 2.09 -25.07
CA PRO A 48 -2.84 1.19 -25.98
C PRO A 48 -1.66 0.51 -25.29
N GLN A 49 -1.38 -0.70 -25.77
CA GLN A 49 -0.11 -1.37 -25.51
C GLN A 49 0.85 -1.01 -26.63
N GLU A 50 1.81 -0.16 -26.30
CA GLU A 50 2.77 0.43 -27.24
C GLU A 50 4.08 -0.38 -27.23
N SER A 51 4.80 -0.33 -28.35
CA SER A 51 6.11 -0.97 -28.49
C SER A 51 7.27 -0.06 -28.08
N PHE A 52 7.03 0.88 -27.17
CA PHE A 52 8.08 1.78 -26.67
C PHE A 52 9.11 1.02 -25.84
N SER A 53 10.28 1.61 -25.71
CA SER A 53 11.36 1.23 -24.81
C SER A 53 11.72 2.40 -23.90
N ILE A 54 12.49 2.13 -22.84
CA ILE A 54 12.98 3.20 -21.96
C ILE A 54 13.83 4.25 -22.71
N GLN A 55 14.38 3.90 -23.88
CA GLN A 55 15.22 4.77 -24.70
C GLN A 55 14.42 5.85 -25.43
N ASP A 56 13.10 5.68 -25.57
CA ASP A 56 12.19 6.66 -26.16
C ASP A 56 11.89 7.83 -25.20
N PHE A 57 12.39 7.73 -23.96
CA PHE A 57 12.17 8.70 -22.90
C PHE A 57 13.49 9.28 -22.40
N GLU A 58 13.45 10.55 -22.05
CA GLU A 58 14.43 11.23 -21.22
C GLU A 58 13.97 11.13 -19.76
N LEU A 59 14.68 10.32 -18.97
CA LEU A 59 14.35 10.09 -17.57
C LEU A 59 14.90 11.22 -16.68
N GLY A 60 14.08 11.69 -15.75
CA GLY A 60 14.46 12.71 -14.77
C GLY A 60 14.33 12.20 -13.34
N LYS A 61 13.95 13.12 -12.44
CA LYS A 61 13.81 12.88 -10.99
C LYS A 61 12.86 11.72 -10.67
N ILE A 62 13.20 10.96 -9.64
CA ILE A 62 12.31 9.96 -9.01
C ILE A 62 11.27 10.68 -8.15
N TYR A 63 9.99 10.44 -8.43
CA TYR A 63 8.87 10.98 -7.65
C TYR A 63 8.50 10.11 -6.45
N GLY A 64 8.73 8.80 -6.52
CA GLY A 64 8.44 7.90 -5.40
C GLY A 64 9.02 6.50 -5.58
N VAL A 65 9.20 5.80 -4.48
CA VAL A 65 9.63 4.39 -4.44
C VAL A 65 8.62 3.62 -3.59
N GLY A 66 7.96 2.66 -4.22
CA GLY A 66 7.06 1.70 -3.58
C GLY A 66 7.75 0.37 -3.30
N SER A 67 7.00 -0.60 -2.78
CA SER A 67 7.55 -1.92 -2.37
C SER A 67 8.13 -2.74 -3.53
N TYR A 68 7.59 -2.57 -4.74
CA TYR A 68 8.00 -3.29 -5.96
C TYR A 68 7.98 -2.40 -7.20
N SER A 69 7.89 -1.08 -6.99
CA SER A 69 7.87 -0.12 -8.08
C SER A 69 8.62 1.16 -7.74
N LYS A 70 9.02 1.92 -8.76
CA LYS A 70 9.53 3.29 -8.65
C LYS A 70 8.82 4.16 -9.67
N VAL A 71 8.46 5.38 -9.29
CA VAL A 71 7.82 6.36 -10.19
C VAL A 71 8.86 7.40 -10.57
N VAL A 72 9.08 7.60 -11.87
CA VAL A 72 10.15 8.45 -12.40
C VAL A 72 9.59 9.44 -13.42
N ARG A 73 9.93 10.72 -13.32
CA ARG A 73 9.63 11.70 -14.37
C ARG A 73 10.21 11.22 -15.70
N ALA A 74 9.44 11.26 -16.77
CA ALA A 74 9.92 10.89 -18.09
C ALA A 74 9.37 11.83 -19.15
N LYS A 75 10.23 12.42 -19.98
CA LYS A 75 9.83 13.23 -21.13
C LYS A 75 9.96 12.37 -22.38
N LYS A 76 8.87 12.12 -23.10
CA LYS A 76 8.91 11.35 -24.34
C LYS A 76 9.59 12.18 -25.42
N LYS A 77 10.63 11.63 -26.08
CA LYS A 77 11.55 12.41 -26.93
C LYS A 77 10.89 12.99 -28.18
N ASP A 78 9.96 12.27 -28.78
CA ASP A 78 9.31 12.66 -30.04
C ASP A 78 8.23 13.74 -29.87
N THR A 79 7.48 13.68 -28.77
CA THR A 79 6.35 14.58 -28.49
C THR A 79 6.70 15.70 -27.51
N GLY A 80 7.80 15.55 -26.76
CA GLY A 80 8.15 16.45 -25.65
C GLY A 80 7.22 16.36 -24.44
N MET A 81 6.22 15.47 -24.48
CA MET A 81 5.23 15.31 -23.41
C MET A 81 5.87 14.68 -22.18
N VAL A 82 5.51 15.20 -21.00
CA VAL A 82 6.03 14.74 -19.71
C VAL A 82 5.03 13.80 -19.05
N TYR A 83 5.52 12.63 -18.69
CA TYR A 83 4.82 11.56 -17.99
C TYR A 83 5.55 11.24 -16.68
N ALA A 84 5.01 10.32 -15.89
CA ALA A 84 5.86 9.70 -14.87
C ALA A 84 5.76 8.18 -14.78
N LEU A 85 6.80 7.54 -15.26
CA LEU A 85 6.92 6.10 -15.44
C LEU A 85 6.93 5.36 -14.09
N LYS A 86 5.85 4.62 -13.77
CA LYS A 86 5.81 3.64 -12.67
C LYS A 86 6.47 2.33 -13.10
N VAL A 87 7.78 2.24 -12.90
CA VAL A 87 8.65 1.09 -13.22
C VAL A 87 8.48 -0.01 -12.19
N MET A 88 8.17 -1.22 -12.63
CA MET A 88 7.83 -2.36 -11.77
C MET A 88 8.84 -3.51 -11.90
N ASP A 89 9.22 -4.13 -10.78
CA ASP A 89 10.09 -5.32 -10.77
C ASP A 89 9.27 -6.61 -10.92
N LYS A 90 9.24 -7.16 -12.13
CA LYS A 90 8.52 -8.41 -12.46
C LYS A 90 8.95 -9.60 -11.62
N LYS A 91 10.25 -9.75 -11.36
CA LYS A 91 10.77 -10.89 -10.59
C LYS A 91 10.29 -10.81 -9.15
N PHE A 92 10.33 -9.61 -8.57
CA PHE A 92 9.86 -9.38 -7.22
C PHE A 92 8.33 -9.52 -7.10
N ILE A 93 7.56 -8.95 -8.03
CA ILE A 93 6.09 -9.10 -8.08
C ILE A 93 5.68 -10.57 -8.12
N THR A 94 6.34 -11.35 -8.96
CA THR A 94 6.04 -12.78 -9.12
C THR A 94 6.40 -13.56 -7.86
N LYS A 95 7.57 -13.28 -7.27
CA LYS A 95 8.02 -13.89 -6.02
C LYS A 95 7.06 -13.63 -4.86
N GLU A 96 6.52 -12.41 -4.76
CA GLU A 96 5.59 -11.99 -3.71
C GLU A 96 4.11 -12.29 -4.04
N ASN A 97 3.83 -13.04 -5.12
CA ASN A 97 2.48 -13.36 -5.59
C ASN A 97 1.58 -12.12 -5.78
N LYS A 98 2.14 -11.02 -6.26
CA LYS A 98 1.43 -9.74 -6.48
C LYS A 98 0.92 -9.53 -7.91
N THR A 99 1.09 -10.50 -8.80
CA THR A 99 0.70 -10.39 -10.22
C THR A 99 -0.78 -10.06 -10.41
N ALA A 100 -1.68 -10.64 -9.61
CA ALA A 100 -3.11 -10.35 -9.69
C ALA A 100 -3.42 -8.88 -9.37
N TYR A 101 -2.78 -8.33 -8.34
CA TYR A 101 -2.93 -6.92 -7.95
C TYR A 101 -2.48 -5.96 -9.05
N VAL A 102 -1.33 -6.22 -9.67
CA VAL A 102 -0.82 -5.38 -10.77
C VAL A 102 -1.72 -5.44 -12.01
N LYS A 103 -2.25 -6.63 -12.34
CA LYS A 103 -3.21 -6.79 -13.44
C LYS A 103 -4.52 -6.05 -13.15
N LEU A 104 -5.01 -6.17 -11.91
CA LEU A 104 -6.22 -5.49 -11.48
C LEU A 104 -6.07 -3.97 -11.51
N GLU A 105 -4.95 -3.44 -11.02
CA GLU A 105 -4.64 -2.00 -11.08
C GLU A 105 -4.72 -1.48 -12.53
N ARG A 106 -4.10 -2.19 -13.48
CA ARG A 106 -4.17 -1.84 -14.91
C ARG A 106 -5.62 -1.83 -15.42
N ILE A 107 -6.36 -2.91 -15.17
CA ILE A 107 -7.74 -3.08 -15.67
C ILE A 107 -8.67 -1.99 -15.12
N VAL A 108 -8.50 -1.65 -13.84
CA VAL A 108 -9.27 -0.61 -13.17
C VAL A 108 -8.92 0.76 -13.75
N LEU A 109 -7.64 1.14 -13.77
CA LEU A 109 -7.20 2.45 -14.25
C LEU A 109 -7.58 2.72 -15.71
N ASP A 110 -7.66 1.67 -16.53
CA ASP A 110 -8.06 1.76 -17.93
C ASP A 110 -9.55 2.09 -18.11
N GLN A 111 -10.39 1.65 -17.17
CA GLN A 111 -11.85 1.82 -17.19
C GLN A 111 -12.34 3.06 -16.43
N LEU A 112 -11.48 3.70 -15.62
CA LEU A 112 -11.82 4.92 -14.90
C LEU A 112 -11.65 6.15 -15.81
N ASP A 113 -12.62 7.06 -15.75
CA ASP A 113 -12.64 8.31 -16.50
C ASP A 113 -13.27 9.41 -15.62
N HIS A 114 -12.42 10.06 -14.82
CA HIS A 114 -12.84 11.12 -13.92
C HIS A 114 -11.71 12.16 -13.74
N PRO A 115 -12.01 13.47 -13.72
CA PRO A 115 -10.98 14.52 -13.57
C PRO A 115 -10.19 14.39 -12.27
N GLY A 116 -10.80 13.91 -11.19
CA GLY A 116 -10.15 13.65 -9.90
C GLY A 116 -9.41 12.32 -9.79
N VAL A 117 -9.31 11.53 -10.87
CA VAL A 117 -8.59 10.25 -10.89
C VAL A 117 -7.45 10.32 -11.90
N VAL A 118 -6.35 9.64 -11.59
CA VAL A 118 -5.21 9.55 -12.49
C VAL A 118 -5.52 8.71 -13.72
N ARG A 119 -5.06 9.16 -14.88
CA ARG A 119 -5.33 8.50 -16.16
C ARG A 119 -4.16 7.63 -16.59
N LEU A 120 -4.48 6.42 -17.03
CA LEU A 120 -3.55 5.57 -17.77
C LEU A 120 -3.56 5.96 -19.25
N TYR A 121 -2.41 6.43 -19.75
CA TYR A 121 -2.28 6.87 -21.15
C TYR A 121 -1.86 5.74 -22.10
N PHE A 122 -0.87 4.95 -21.72
CA PHE A 122 -0.37 3.81 -22.49
C PHE A 122 0.38 2.88 -21.55
N THR A 123 0.68 1.68 -22.05
CA THR A 123 1.57 0.72 -21.40
C THR A 123 2.57 0.20 -22.43
N PHE A 124 3.81 -0.02 -22.05
CA PHE A 124 4.78 -0.76 -22.86
C PHE A 124 5.45 -1.80 -21.94
N GLN A 125 6.62 -2.38 -22.25
CA GLN A 125 7.34 -3.17 -21.25
C GLN A 125 7.41 -2.37 -19.93
N ASP A 126 6.68 -2.90 -18.93
CA ASP A 126 5.74 -2.17 -18.05
C ASP A 126 6.16 -0.76 -17.60
N THR A 127 5.26 0.24 -17.74
CA THR A 127 5.22 1.49 -16.92
C THR A 127 3.98 2.38 -17.14
N PHE A 128 3.47 3.00 -16.07
CA PHE A 128 2.33 3.95 -16.00
C PHE A 128 2.80 5.42 -15.89
N SER A 129 1.94 6.44 -15.90
CA SER A 129 2.30 7.88 -15.67
C SER A 129 2.10 8.31 -14.19
N LEU A 130 2.69 9.44 -13.70
CA LEU A 130 2.13 10.47 -12.75
C LEU A 130 3.08 11.51 -12.07
N LEU A 131 2.69 12.80 -12.15
CA LEU A 131 3.30 13.99 -11.51
C LEU A 131 3.08 14.09 -9.96
N SER A 132 3.74 15.06 -9.31
CA SER A 132 3.99 15.26 -7.86
C SER A 132 2.82 15.10 -6.85
N THR A 133 3.13 14.61 -5.64
CA THR A 133 2.17 14.39 -4.53
C THR A 133 1.83 15.68 -3.77
N ILE A 134 0.58 15.80 -3.29
CA ILE A 134 0.18 16.92 -2.42
C ILE A 134 1.04 16.97 -1.15
N TRP A 135 1.46 15.81 -0.65
CA TRP A 135 2.30 15.65 0.55
C TRP A 135 3.56 16.53 0.56
N LEU A 136 4.23 16.70 -0.59
CA LEU A 136 5.42 17.53 -0.68
C LEU A 136 5.14 19.00 -0.36
N ASN A 137 3.95 19.50 -0.72
CA ASN A 137 3.53 20.86 -0.39
C ASN A 137 3.13 20.99 1.09
N PHE A 138 2.59 19.93 1.72
CA PHE A 138 2.32 19.89 3.16
C PHE A 138 3.59 19.97 4.00
N VAL A 139 4.63 19.22 3.63
CA VAL A 139 5.91 19.24 4.37
C VAL A 139 6.50 20.66 4.42
N GLN A 140 6.28 21.46 3.37
CA GLN A 140 6.75 22.84 3.31
C GLN A 140 5.87 23.81 4.11
N LYS A 141 4.53 23.65 4.08
CA LYS A 141 3.58 24.58 4.73
C LYS A 141 3.21 24.21 6.18
N GLY A 142 3.47 22.97 6.60
CA GLY A 142 3.11 22.41 7.89
C GLY A 142 1.64 21.99 8.00
N ARG A 143 0.68 22.91 7.78
CA ARG A 143 -0.77 22.64 7.77
C ARG A 143 -1.51 23.55 6.79
N LEU A 144 -2.72 23.16 6.40
CA LEU A 144 -3.61 23.98 5.58
C LEU A 144 -4.54 24.84 6.45
N SER A 145 -4.95 25.98 5.90
CA SER A 145 -6.11 26.69 6.40
C SER A 145 -7.38 25.86 6.19
N GLU A 146 -8.44 26.19 6.92
CA GLU A 146 -9.69 25.44 6.81
C GLU A 146 -10.31 25.53 5.40
N ASP A 147 -10.27 26.71 4.77
CA ASP A 147 -10.79 26.90 3.42
C ASP A 147 -10.01 26.07 2.39
N GLU A 148 -8.68 25.99 2.53
CA GLU A 148 -7.83 25.14 1.70
C GLU A 148 -8.16 23.66 1.90
N ALA A 149 -8.25 23.21 3.16
CA ALA A 149 -8.59 21.83 3.48
C ALA A 149 -10.01 21.47 3.02
N ARG A 150 -10.97 22.40 3.10
CA ARG A 150 -12.34 22.24 2.62
C ARG A 150 -12.38 22.00 1.12
N PHE A 151 -11.67 22.83 0.33
CA PHE A 151 -11.58 22.68 -1.12
C PHE A 151 -11.00 21.31 -1.50
N TYR A 152 -9.84 20.97 -0.95
CA TYR A 152 -9.18 19.70 -1.27
C TYR A 152 -9.94 18.48 -0.78
N ALA A 153 -10.57 18.55 0.40
CA ALA A 153 -11.45 17.48 0.87
C ALA A 153 -12.67 17.31 -0.03
N ALA A 154 -13.27 18.40 -0.52
CA ALA A 154 -14.37 18.33 -1.47
C ALA A 154 -13.96 17.61 -2.77
N GLU A 155 -12.76 17.90 -3.29
CA GLU A 155 -12.25 17.22 -4.49
C GLU A 155 -12.00 15.72 -4.26
N VAL A 156 -11.56 15.33 -3.06
CA VAL A 156 -11.41 13.92 -2.70
C VAL A 156 -12.78 13.25 -2.58
N VAL A 157 -13.77 13.91 -1.97
CA VAL A 157 -15.16 13.41 -1.84
C VAL A 157 -15.77 13.19 -3.22
N ASP A 158 -15.64 14.14 -4.14
CA ASP A 158 -16.11 14.06 -5.53
C ASP A 158 -15.49 12.86 -6.28
N ALA A 159 -14.17 12.68 -6.16
CA ALA A 159 -13.49 11.54 -6.78
C ALA A 159 -13.85 10.19 -6.13
N LEU A 160 -14.01 10.15 -4.79
CA LEU A 160 -14.40 8.94 -4.07
C LEU A 160 -15.83 8.51 -4.39
N GLU A 161 -16.76 9.46 -4.52
CA GLU A 161 -18.14 9.18 -4.97
C GLU A 161 -18.12 8.48 -6.32
N TYR A 162 -17.34 8.98 -7.28
CA TYR A 162 -17.17 8.34 -8.57
C TYR A 162 -16.61 6.90 -8.45
N ILE A 163 -15.51 6.71 -7.69
CA ILE A 163 -14.88 5.41 -7.49
C ILE A 163 -15.87 4.41 -6.87
N HIS A 164 -16.60 4.82 -5.83
CA HIS A 164 -17.58 3.99 -5.14
C HIS A 164 -18.80 3.67 -6.02
N ASN A 165 -19.25 4.62 -6.86
CA ASN A 165 -20.30 4.39 -7.85
C ASN A 165 -19.91 3.39 -8.95
N MET A 166 -18.60 3.21 -9.19
CA MET A 166 -18.07 2.13 -10.04
C MET A 166 -17.96 0.78 -9.29
N GLY A 167 -18.34 0.73 -8.01
CA GLY A 167 -18.27 -0.43 -7.14
C GLY A 167 -16.83 -0.81 -6.79
N LEU A 168 -15.97 0.19 -6.59
CA LEU A 168 -14.57 0.01 -6.22
C LEU A 168 -14.31 0.58 -4.82
N ILE A 169 -13.44 -0.08 -4.06
CA ILE A 169 -12.90 0.42 -2.80
C ILE A 169 -11.41 0.66 -3.02
N HIS A 170 -10.92 1.89 -2.81
CA HIS A 170 -9.55 2.27 -3.10
C HIS A 170 -8.54 1.63 -2.11
N ARG A 171 -8.88 1.64 -0.81
CA ARG A 171 -8.13 1.09 0.34
C ARG A 171 -6.80 1.75 0.68
N ASP A 172 -6.32 2.72 -0.08
CA ASP A 172 -5.07 3.45 0.23
C ASP A 172 -5.20 4.97 0.06
N ILE A 173 -6.30 5.56 0.55
CA ILE A 173 -6.47 7.01 0.58
C ILE A 173 -5.59 7.62 1.67
N LYS A 174 -4.70 8.52 1.27
CA LYS A 174 -3.77 9.25 2.14
C LYS A 174 -3.12 10.39 1.35
N PRO A 175 -2.60 11.43 2.01
CA PRO A 175 -1.93 12.55 1.35
C PRO A 175 -0.84 12.16 0.35
N GLU A 176 -0.12 11.06 0.56
CA GLU A 176 0.91 10.60 -0.37
C GLU A 176 0.35 10.12 -1.72
N ASN A 177 -0.91 9.67 -1.74
CA ASN A 177 -1.60 9.16 -2.92
C ASN A 177 -2.58 10.17 -3.53
N LEU A 178 -2.64 11.38 -2.97
CA LEU A 178 -3.36 12.50 -3.55
C LEU A 178 -2.31 13.36 -4.28
N LEU A 179 -2.45 13.54 -5.58
CA LEU A 179 -1.47 14.25 -6.40
C LEU A 179 -1.98 15.63 -6.75
N LEU A 180 -1.10 16.64 -6.69
CA LEU A 180 -1.45 17.97 -7.13
C LEU A 180 -1.08 18.13 -8.60
N THR A 181 -2.05 18.55 -9.39
CA THR A 181 -1.82 18.95 -10.77
C THR A 181 -1.18 20.36 -10.83
N THR A 182 -0.66 20.74 -12.00
CA THR A 182 -0.01 22.04 -12.21
C THR A 182 -0.97 23.22 -12.08
N ASP A 183 -2.25 22.97 -12.34
CA ASP A 183 -3.37 23.88 -12.15
C ASP A 183 -3.92 23.87 -10.71
N GLY A 184 -3.39 23.02 -9.82
CA GLY A 184 -3.70 23.04 -8.39
C GLY A 184 -4.84 22.11 -7.96
N HIS A 185 -5.34 21.23 -8.82
CA HIS A 185 -6.39 20.27 -8.49
C HIS A 185 -5.82 18.93 -8.00
N ILE A 186 -6.62 18.18 -7.24
CA ILE A 186 -6.27 16.84 -6.75
C ILE A 186 -6.65 15.74 -7.76
N LYS A 187 -5.71 14.82 -7.95
CA LYS A 187 -5.96 13.50 -8.56
C LYS A 187 -5.60 12.37 -7.59
N ILE A 188 -6.54 11.44 -7.35
CA ILE A 188 -6.32 10.20 -6.59
C ILE A 188 -5.48 9.23 -7.42
N ALA A 189 -4.40 8.71 -6.81
CA ALA A 189 -3.44 7.80 -7.39
C ALA A 189 -3.28 6.49 -6.60
N ASP A 190 -2.53 5.57 -7.19
CA ASP A 190 -2.13 4.26 -6.63
C ASP A 190 -3.28 3.29 -6.34
N PHE A 191 -3.79 2.69 -7.42
CA PHE A 191 -4.86 1.68 -7.37
C PHE A 191 -4.32 0.27 -7.14
N GLY A 192 -3.06 0.11 -6.72
CA GLY A 192 -2.44 -1.19 -6.45
C GLY A 192 -3.13 -2.00 -5.33
N SER A 193 -3.92 -1.32 -4.50
CA SER A 193 -4.69 -1.90 -3.39
C SER A 193 -6.19 -1.98 -3.67
N VAL A 194 -6.66 -1.60 -4.85
CA VAL A 194 -8.10 -1.51 -5.14
C VAL A 194 -8.81 -2.86 -4.96
N LYS A 195 -10.07 -2.82 -4.50
CA LYS A 195 -10.94 -4.00 -4.38
C LYS A 195 -12.29 -3.76 -5.06
N PRO A 196 -12.62 -4.49 -6.12
CA PRO A 196 -13.95 -4.52 -6.71
C PRO A 196 -14.96 -5.18 -5.77
N MET A 197 -16.17 -4.61 -5.68
CA MET A 197 -17.32 -5.22 -5.02
C MET A 197 -18.02 -6.23 -5.94
N GLN A 198 -18.94 -7.04 -5.39
CA GLN A 198 -19.65 -8.07 -6.16
C GLN A 198 -20.50 -7.47 -7.29
N ASP A 199 -21.00 -6.27 -7.09
CA ASP A 199 -21.81 -5.47 -8.00
C ASP A 199 -20.98 -4.41 -8.76
N SER A 200 -19.65 -4.56 -8.82
CA SER A 200 -18.78 -3.62 -9.52
C SER A 200 -19.16 -3.49 -11.00
N ARG A 201 -19.12 -2.24 -11.49
CA ARG A 201 -19.32 -1.90 -12.90
C ARG A 201 -18.06 -2.12 -13.73
N ILE A 202 -16.95 -2.46 -13.09
CA ILE A 202 -15.68 -2.76 -13.73
C ILE A 202 -15.68 -4.21 -14.20
N THR A 203 -15.32 -4.42 -15.46
CA THR A 203 -15.12 -5.78 -15.97
C THR A 203 -13.81 -6.32 -15.42
N VAL A 204 -13.89 -7.27 -14.49
CA VAL A 204 -12.73 -7.96 -13.90
C VAL A 204 -12.54 -9.31 -14.58
N LEU A 205 -11.32 -9.60 -15.03
CA LEU A 205 -11.00 -10.90 -15.60
C LEU A 205 -10.90 -11.97 -14.50
N PRO A 206 -11.36 -13.22 -14.71
CA PRO A 206 -11.37 -14.27 -13.70
C PRO A 206 -9.99 -14.55 -13.07
N ASN A 207 -8.92 -14.25 -13.80
CA ASN A 207 -7.53 -14.49 -13.40
C ASN A 207 -6.88 -13.26 -12.74
N ALA A 208 -7.63 -12.16 -12.59
CA ALA A 208 -7.19 -10.90 -11.99
C ALA A 208 -7.88 -10.62 -10.63
N SER A 209 -8.96 -11.35 -10.29
CA SER A 209 -9.58 -11.30 -8.97
C SER A 209 -8.73 -12.05 -7.95
N SER A 210 -8.36 -11.40 -6.84
CA SER A 210 -7.77 -12.07 -5.68
C SER A 210 -8.87 -12.71 -4.82
N ASP A 211 -8.63 -13.94 -4.37
CA ASP A 211 -9.56 -14.75 -3.53
C ASP A 211 -9.65 -14.25 -2.07
N ASP A 212 -9.20 -13.03 -1.80
CA ASP A 212 -9.07 -12.48 -0.45
C ASP A 212 -10.44 -12.01 0.07
N LYS A 213 -11.14 -12.95 0.72
CA LYS A 213 -12.37 -12.71 1.49
C LYS A 213 -12.15 -11.72 2.64
N ALA A 214 -10.93 -11.61 3.16
CA ALA A 214 -10.55 -10.68 4.23
C ALA A 214 -9.95 -9.36 3.67
N CYS A 215 -10.13 -8.26 4.40
CA CYS A 215 -9.36 -7.03 4.18
C CYS A 215 -7.88 -7.29 4.50
N THR A 216 -7.06 -7.57 3.49
CA THR A 216 -5.60 -7.59 3.65
C THR A 216 -5.11 -6.18 3.97
N PHE A 217 -4.33 -6.03 5.05
CA PHE A 217 -3.68 -4.77 5.41
C PHE A 217 -2.76 -4.32 4.27
N VAL A 218 -3.08 -3.19 3.66
CA VAL A 218 -2.22 -2.51 2.69
C VAL A 218 -2.32 -1.02 3.01
N GLY A 219 -1.22 -0.39 3.39
CA GLY A 219 -1.19 1.05 3.69
C GLY A 219 -0.34 1.44 4.89
N THR A 220 -0.30 2.74 5.17
CA THR A 220 0.31 3.31 6.37
C THR A 220 -0.62 3.07 7.56
N ALA A 221 -0.14 2.44 8.64
CA ALA A 221 -0.94 2.02 9.82
C ALA A 221 -1.91 3.09 10.36
N ALA A 222 -1.55 4.36 10.24
CA ALA A 222 -2.30 5.51 10.73
C ALA A 222 -3.65 5.77 10.02
N TYR A 223 -3.84 5.25 8.81
CA TYR A 223 -5.07 5.45 8.02
C TYR A 223 -5.96 4.20 7.99
N VAL A 224 -5.55 3.14 8.71
CA VAL A 224 -6.24 1.86 8.66
C VAL A 224 -7.49 1.91 9.55
N PRO A 225 -8.67 1.58 9.00
CA PRO A 225 -9.90 1.59 9.77
C PRO A 225 -9.99 0.37 10.71
N PRO A 226 -10.74 0.47 11.83
CA PRO A 226 -10.78 -0.56 12.86
C PRO A 226 -11.28 -1.92 12.36
N GLU A 227 -12.20 -1.94 11.40
CA GLU A 227 -12.74 -3.19 10.84
C GLU A 227 -11.71 -3.98 10.02
N VAL A 228 -10.67 -3.35 9.47
CA VAL A 228 -9.55 -4.04 8.82
C VAL A 228 -8.72 -4.80 9.86
N LEU A 229 -8.57 -4.25 11.06
CA LEU A 229 -7.86 -4.89 12.18
C LEU A 229 -8.58 -6.14 12.69
N ASN A 230 -9.90 -6.19 12.51
CA ASN A 230 -10.77 -7.32 12.89
C ASN A 230 -11.01 -8.31 11.74
N SER A 231 -10.32 -8.15 10.59
CA SER A 231 -10.49 -8.98 9.39
C SER A 231 -11.92 -8.97 8.82
N SER A 232 -12.68 -7.91 9.07
CA SER A 232 -14.00 -7.72 8.47
C SER A 232 -13.91 -7.52 6.96
N PRO A 233 -15.00 -7.76 6.20
CA PRO A 233 -15.05 -7.44 4.79
C PRO A 233 -14.79 -5.96 4.51
N ALA A 234 -14.17 -5.68 3.37
CA ALA A 234 -13.99 -4.31 2.89
C ALA A 234 -15.35 -3.68 2.57
N THR A 235 -15.51 -2.41 2.91
CA THR A 235 -16.68 -1.59 2.57
C THR A 235 -16.22 -0.22 2.09
N PHE A 236 -17.12 0.55 1.47
CA PHE A 236 -16.88 1.96 1.15
C PHE A 236 -16.50 2.79 2.39
N GLY A 237 -16.97 2.38 3.58
CA GLY A 237 -16.58 2.96 4.85
C GLY A 237 -15.06 2.99 5.09
N ASN A 238 -14.29 2.06 4.51
CA ASN A 238 -12.83 2.05 4.68
C ASN A 238 -12.19 3.33 4.10
N ASP A 239 -12.62 3.75 2.91
CA ASP A 239 -12.08 4.96 2.27
C ASP A 239 -12.57 6.23 2.98
N LEU A 240 -13.77 6.22 3.53
CA LEU A 240 -14.34 7.34 4.28
C LEU A 240 -13.63 7.57 5.63
N TRP A 241 -13.22 6.50 6.31
CA TRP A 241 -12.33 6.60 7.47
C TRP A 241 -10.99 7.25 7.08
N ALA A 242 -10.39 6.76 5.98
CA ALA A 242 -9.14 7.29 5.48
C ALA A 242 -9.24 8.76 5.03
N LEU A 243 -10.40 9.18 4.49
CA LEU A 243 -10.74 10.59 4.26
C LEU A 243 -10.76 11.39 5.57
N GLY A 244 -11.37 10.87 6.64
CA GLY A 244 -11.35 11.50 7.97
C GLY A 244 -9.94 11.71 8.51
N CYS A 245 -9.09 10.67 8.43
CA CYS A 245 -7.67 10.78 8.79
C CYS A 245 -6.93 11.81 7.92
N THR A 246 -7.20 11.82 6.61
CA THR A 246 -6.59 12.75 5.66
C THR A 246 -6.99 14.19 5.98
N LEU A 247 -8.28 14.46 6.23
CA LEU A 247 -8.78 15.79 6.57
C LEU A 247 -8.18 16.30 7.90
N TYR A 248 -8.15 15.46 8.93
CA TYR A 248 -7.49 15.79 10.19
C TYR A 248 -6.03 16.18 9.96
N GLN A 249 -5.32 15.43 9.12
CA GLN A 249 -3.92 15.68 8.81
C GLN A 249 -3.71 16.93 7.97
N MET A 250 -4.64 17.26 7.06
CA MET A 250 -4.60 18.52 6.33
C MET A 250 -4.68 19.72 7.27
N LEU A 251 -5.56 19.65 8.27
CA LEU A 251 -5.81 20.74 9.22
C LEU A 251 -4.77 20.86 10.34
N SER A 252 -4.14 19.75 10.75
CA SER A 252 -3.19 19.72 11.88
C SER A 252 -1.73 19.50 11.49
N GLY A 253 -1.45 19.02 10.27
CA GLY A 253 -0.13 18.59 9.83
C GLY A 253 0.29 17.20 10.33
N THR A 254 -0.53 16.53 11.15
CA THR A 254 -0.22 15.21 11.73
C THR A 254 -1.42 14.26 11.66
N SER A 255 -1.19 12.95 11.63
CA SER A 255 -2.27 11.97 11.70
C SER A 255 -3.04 12.04 13.03
N PRO A 256 -4.36 11.78 13.06
CA PRO A 256 -5.13 11.68 14.31
C PRO A 256 -4.64 10.52 15.19
N PHE A 257 -4.11 9.46 14.58
CA PHE A 257 -3.52 8.32 15.26
C PHE A 257 -2.02 8.28 14.99
N LYS A 258 -1.23 8.67 15.98
CA LYS A 258 0.23 8.67 15.91
C LYS A 258 0.80 8.19 17.25
N ASP A 259 1.74 7.28 17.18
CA ASP A 259 2.43 6.75 18.35
C ASP A 259 3.80 6.15 17.96
N ALA A 260 4.58 5.69 18.94
CA ALA A 260 5.93 5.15 18.74
C ALA A 260 5.95 3.80 18.01
N SER A 261 4.83 3.07 17.98
CA SER A 261 4.72 1.79 17.27
C SER A 261 3.35 1.65 16.58
N GLU A 262 3.31 0.84 15.51
CA GLU A 262 2.06 0.52 14.82
C GLU A 262 1.04 -0.12 15.76
N TRP A 263 1.48 -0.99 16.67
CA TRP A 263 0.61 -1.59 17.69
C TRP A 263 -0.09 -0.54 18.56
N LEU A 264 0.64 0.47 19.04
CA LEU A 264 0.05 1.57 19.83
C LEU A 264 -0.91 2.41 18.98
N ILE A 265 -0.55 2.69 17.71
CA ILE A 265 -1.45 3.36 16.76
C ILE A 265 -2.76 2.58 16.63
N PHE A 266 -2.69 1.26 16.49
CA PHE A 266 -3.86 0.39 16.40
C PHE A 266 -4.70 0.38 17.69
N GLN A 267 -4.08 0.40 18.87
CA GLN A 267 -4.82 0.55 20.13
C GLN A 267 -5.61 1.86 20.17
N ARG A 268 -5.01 2.98 19.72
CA ARG A 268 -5.71 4.27 19.64
C ARG A 268 -6.85 4.25 18.63
N ILE A 269 -6.67 3.59 17.48
CA ILE A 269 -7.71 3.41 16.46
C ILE A 269 -8.90 2.65 17.05
N ILE A 270 -8.65 1.50 17.68
CA ILE A 270 -9.70 0.66 18.29
C ILE A 270 -10.43 1.43 19.41
N ALA A 271 -9.70 2.20 20.20
CA ALA A 271 -10.27 3.02 21.27
C ALA A 271 -10.93 4.33 20.77
N ARG A 272 -10.78 4.68 19.47
CA ARG A 272 -11.15 5.99 18.90
C ARG A 272 -10.58 7.16 19.72
N ASP A 273 -9.34 7.04 20.20
CA ASP A 273 -8.66 8.08 20.99
C ASP A 273 -8.13 9.21 20.09
N ILE A 274 -9.05 10.08 19.66
CA ILE A 274 -8.79 11.25 18.83
C ILE A 274 -8.64 12.49 19.73
N ARG A 275 -7.59 13.27 19.50
CA ARG A 275 -7.35 14.52 20.25
C ARG A 275 -7.38 15.71 19.31
N PHE A 276 -8.49 16.45 19.31
CA PHE A 276 -8.63 17.61 18.45
C PHE A 276 -7.85 18.83 18.96
N PRO A 277 -7.06 19.50 18.12
CA PRO A 277 -6.47 20.77 18.46
C PRO A 277 -7.52 21.86 18.72
N ASN A 278 -7.23 22.78 19.63
CA ASN A 278 -8.14 23.87 20.02
C ASN A 278 -8.54 24.78 18.84
N TYR A 279 -7.70 24.87 17.81
CA TYR A 279 -7.91 25.73 16.64
C TYR A 279 -8.78 25.09 15.54
N PHE A 280 -9.23 23.84 15.71
CA PHE A 280 -10.24 23.27 14.79
C PHE A 280 -11.60 23.91 15.06
N SER A 281 -12.32 24.26 14.00
CA SER A 281 -13.74 24.65 14.08
C SER A 281 -14.61 23.50 14.59
N GLU A 282 -15.80 23.82 15.08
CA GLU A 282 -16.78 22.82 15.51
C GLU A 282 -17.21 21.96 14.32
N GLU A 283 -17.39 22.56 13.15
CA GLU A 283 -17.75 21.87 11.91
C GLU A 283 -16.68 20.89 11.44
N ALA A 284 -15.40 21.27 11.52
CA ALA A 284 -14.31 20.36 11.17
C ALA A 284 -14.21 19.18 12.15
N ARG A 285 -14.36 19.44 13.46
CA ARG A 285 -14.37 18.39 14.49
C ARG A 285 -15.52 17.42 14.27
N ASP A 286 -16.73 17.93 14.03
CA ASP A 286 -17.94 17.15 13.83
C ASP A 286 -17.81 16.23 12.60
N LEU A 287 -17.35 16.77 11.46
CA LEU A 287 -17.15 15.97 10.25
C LEU A 287 -16.14 14.84 10.47
N ILE A 288 -14.98 15.17 11.06
CA ILE A 288 -13.92 14.19 11.31
C ILE A 288 -14.41 13.13 12.30
N ASP A 289 -15.11 13.52 13.36
CA ASP A 289 -15.68 12.57 14.31
C ASP A 289 -16.63 11.61 13.58
N CYS A 290 -17.59 12.12 12.79
CA CYS A 290 -18.53 11.32 12.02
C CYS A 290 -17.85 10.36 11.01
N LEU A 291 -16.79 10.81 10.31
CA LEU A 291 -16.02 9.97 9.39
C LEU A 291 -15.20 8.90 10.12
N LEU A 292 -14.76 9.18 11.34
CA LEU A 292 -14.00 8.26 12.19
C LEU A 292 -14.90 7.48 13.16
N ASP A 293 -16.16 7.19 12.77
CA ASP A 293 -17.03 6.26 13.49
C ASP A 293 -16.47 4.82 13.40
N LEU A 294 -16.56 4.07 14.50
CA LEU A 294 -16.13 2.68 14.56
C LEU A 294 -17.00 1.77 13.69
N ASP A 295 -18.28 2.11 13.52
CA ASP A 295 -19.18 1.43 12.61
C ASP A 295 -19.04 2.00 11.19
N PRO A 296 -18.54 1.23 10.21
CA PRO A 296 -18.36 1.71 8.85
C PRO A 296 -19.66 2.14 8.16
N SER A 297 -20.82 1.62 8.57
CA SER A 297 -22.12 1.96 7.97
C SER A 297 -22.67 3.31 8.43
N ARG A 298 -22.18 3.81 9.57
CA ARG A 298 -22.58 5.10 10.15
C ARG A 298 -21.75 6.27 9.61
N ARG A 299 -20.67 6.00 8.89
CA ARG A 299 -19.82 7.02 8.29
C ARG A 299 -20.59 7.72 7.16
N PRO A 300 -20.64 9.06 7.13
CA PRO A 300 -21.32 9.79 6.06
C PRO A 300 -20.69 9.44 4.72
N GLY A 301 -21.49 9.08 3.72
CA GLY A 301 -21.03 8.49 2.46
C GLY A 301 -21.32 6.99 2.31
N ALA A 302 -21.33 6.22 3.41
CA ALA A 302 -21.58 4.77 3.40
C ALA A 302 -22.97 4.36 3.88
N GLY A 303 -23.68 5.26 4.58
CA GLY A 303 -25.05 5.04 5.04
C GLY A 303 -26.11 5.13 3.93
N PRO A 304 -27.40 4.98 4.27
CA PRO A 304 -28.51 4.98 3.29
C PRO A 304 -28.58 6.25 2.43
N ASP A 305 -28.22 7.40 3.00
CA ASP A 305 -28.22 8.69 2.31
C ASP A 305 -26.96 8.91 1.44
N GLY A 306 -26.01 7.97 1.50
CA GLY A 306 -24.79 7.97 0.69
C GLY A 306 -23.98 9.27 0.77
N TYR A 307 -23.43 9.68 -0.37
CA TYR A 307 -22.63 10.89 -0.50
C TYR A 307 -23.41 12.18 -0.35
N ALA A 308 -24.74 12.17 -0.52
CA ALA A 308 -25.56 13.36 -0.34
C ALA A 308 -25.47 13.90 1.10
N ALA A 309 -25.54 13.00 2.10
CA ALA A 309 -25.35 13.36 3.51
C ALA A 309 -23.95 13.94 3.78
N LEU A 310 -22.91 13.35 3.19
CA LEU A 310 -21.54 13.86 3.32
C LEU A 310 -21.38 15.25 2.71
N LYS A 311 -21.91 15.47 1.50
CA LYS A 311 -21.84 16.76 0.78
C LYS A 311 -22.66 17.87 1.43
N MET A 312 -23.73 17.52 2.16
CA MET A 312 -24.57 18.46 2.91
C MET A 312 -24.01 18.86 4.28
N HIS A 313 -22.93 18.21 4.74
CA HIS A 313 -22.34 18.50 6.04
C HIS A 313 -21.93 19.98 6.17
N PRO A 314 -22.16 20.66 7.31
CA PRO A 314 -21.84 22.09 7.49
C PRO A 314 -20.41 22.51 7.14
N PHE A 315 -19.44 21.62 7.34
CA PHE A 315 -18.05 21.82 6.93
C PHE A 315 -17.89 22.17 5.44
N PHE A 316 -18.74 21.62 4.56
CA PHE A 316 -18.73 21.88 3.12
C PHE A 316 -19.68 22.99 2.68
N ARG A 317 -20.17 23.83 3.61
CA ARG A 317 -21.02 24.97 3.29
C ARG A 317 -20.31 25.88 2.27
N GLY A 318 -21.01 26.17 1.17
CA GLY A 318 -20.52 27.05 0.11
C GLY A 318 -19.73 26.36 -1.00
N VAL A 319 -19.52 25.05 -0.94
CA VAL A 319 -18.91 24.27 -2.03
C VAL A 319 -19.91 24.11 -3.18
N ASP A 320 -19.56 24.52 -4.40
CA ASP A 320 -20.32 24.20 -5.60
C ASP A 320 -19.86 22.86 -6.19
N TRP A 321 -20.49 21.78 -5.73
CA TRP A 321 -20.18 20.42 -6.17
C TRP A 321 -20.32 20.18 -7.68
N SER A 322 -21.11 20.99 -8.39
CA SER A 322 -21.32 20.84 -9.83
C SER A 322 -20.20 21.46 -10.67
N ASN A 323 -19.56 22.51 -10.15
CA ASN A 323 -18.49 23.25 -10.82
C ASN A 323 -17.13 23.15 -10.12
N LEU A 324 -17.01 22.33 -9.07
CA LEU A 324 -15.81 22.19 -8.24
C LEU A 324 -14.51 22.01 -9.06
N ARG A 325 -14.57 21.24 -10.15
CA ARG A 325 -13.41 20.98 -11.03
C ARG A 325 -13.07 22.11 -12.00
N ALA A 326 -13.91 23.14 -12.08
CA ALA A 326 -13.70 24.35 -12.86
C ALA A 326 -13.38 25.57 -11.96
N GLU A 327 -13.55 25.46 -10.64
CA GLU A 327 -13.16 26.48 -9.69
C GLU A 327 -11.63 26.66 -9.67
N THR A 328 -11.17 27.86 -9.33
CA THR A 328 -9.73 28.12 -9.17
C THR A 328 -9.25 27.56 -7.83
N PRO A 329 -8.29 26.61 -7.81
CA PRO A 329 -7.83 26.04 -6.55
C PRO A 329 -7.10 27.05 -5.66
N PRO A 330 -7.06 26.81 -4.34
CA PRO A 330 -6.27 27.60 -3.42
C PRO A 330 -4.78 27.58 -3.81
N LYS A 331 -4.15 28.76 -3.82
CA LYS A 331 -2.71 28.90 -4.11
C LYS A 331 -1.89 28.29 -2.98
N LEU A 332 -1.51 27.03 -3.12
CA LEU A 332 -0.45 26.44 -2.32
C LEU A 332 0.86 27.14 -2.71
N ALA A 333 1.64 27.56 -1.71
CA ALA A 333 2.93 28.20 -1.95
C ALA A 333 3.87 27.17 -2.59
N LEU A 334 3.89 27.13 -3.93
CA LEU A 334 4.96 26.52 -4.69
C LEU A 334 6.06 27.58 -4.73
N GLU A 335 7.23 27.30 -4.16
CA GLU A 335 8.39 28.14 -4.44
C GLU A 335 8.71 28.07 -5.94
N THR A 336 8.25 29.08 -6.68
CA THR A 336 8.93 29.56 -7.89
C THR A 336 10.27 30.14 -7.47
N GLY A 337 11.22 29.25 -7.21
CA GLY A 337 12.58 29.55 -6.73
C GLY A 337 13.65 28.73 -7.44
N ALA A 338 13.43 28.41 -8.72
CA ALA A 338 14.48 28.00 -9.64
C ALA A 338 14.13 28.54 -11.04
N GLN A 339 14.23 29.86 -11.18
CA GLN A 339 14.36 30.47 -12.50
C GLN A 339 15.66 29.95 -13.12
N SER A 340 15.51 29.29 -14.28
CA SER A 340 16.42 29.35 -15.43
C SER A 340 17.91 29.55 -15.12
N SER A 341 18.62 28.44 -15.02
CA SER A 341 19.94 28.34 -15.66
C SER A 341 19.88 27.14 -16.60
N ASP A 342 19.47 27.41 -17.84
CA ASP A 342 19.97 26.65 -18.99
C ASP A 342 21.49 26.82 -18.96
N GLY A 343 22.18 25.84 -18.38
CA GLY A 343 23.63 25.77 -18.30
C GLY A 343 24.00 24.31 -18.40
N ASP A 344 24.74 23.98 -19.46
CA ASP A 344 25.35 22.69 -19.74
C ASP A 344 25.86 21.98 -18.48
N ASP A 345 25.30 20.81 -18.18
CA ASP A 345 26.01 19.75 -17.46
C ASP A 345 26.01 18.50 -18.35
N HIS A 346 26.76 18.61 -19.45
CA HIS A 346 27.40 17.45 -20.03
C HIS A 346 28.42 16.91 -19.01
N ASN A 347 28.29 15.62 -18.71
CA ASN A 347 29.31 14.72 -18.16
C ASN A 347 29.17 14.38 -16.66
N ASP A 348 28.65 13.17 -16.42
CA ASP A 348 29.19 12.04 -15.62
C ASP A 348 28.00 11.33 -14.93
N SER A 349 27.65 10.08 -15.15
CA SER A 349 28.45 8.87 -15.32
C SER A 349 27.57 7.74 -15.88
N SER A 350 28.18 6.86 -16.68
CA SER A 350 27.51 5.75 -17.36
C SER A 350 26.83 4.79 -16.38
N TRP A 351 25.54 4.51 -16.56
CA TRP A 351 24.85 3.45 -15.84
C TRP A 351 24.96 2.14 -16.62
N ASN A 352 25.71 1.17 -16.07
CA ASN A 352 25.89 -0.16 -16.65
C ASN A 352 25.31 -1.21 -15.68
N PRO A 353 24.25 -1.95 -16.03
CA PRO A 353 23.51 -2.76 -15.06
C PRO A 353 24.07 -4.18 -14.98
N ARG A 354 25.25 -4.37 -14.36
CA ARG A 354 25.73 -5.69 -13.88
C ARG A 354 26.59 -5.53 -12.63
N HIS A 355 26.39 -6.44 -11.68
CA HIS A 355 27.15 -6.69 -10.45
C HIS A 355 26.66 -6.02 -9.15
N THR A 356 25.97 -6.81 -8.32
CA THR A 356 26.15 -6.79 -6.86
C THR A 356 26.24 -8.22 -6.38
N GLY A 357 27.46 -8.62 -6.00
CA GLY A 357 27.80 -9.89 -5.39
C GLY A 357 29.17 -9.77 -4.72
N ASP A 358 29.13 -9.98 -3.40
CA ASP A 358 30.20 -10.36 -2.48
C ASP A 358 31.20 -9.32 -1.94
N GLY A 359 31.49 -9.46 -0.64
CA GLY A 359 32.30 -8.55 0.17
C GLY A 359 33.68 -9.10 0.52
N SER A 360 34.46 -8.31 1.28
CA SER A 360 35.53 -8.76 2.20
C SER A 360 36.13 -7.56 2.95
N ALA A 361 36.54 -7.82 4.19
CA ALA A 361 37.00 -6.90 5.22
C ALA A 361 38.50 -6.56 5.16
N GLY A 362 38.91 -5.47 5.82
CA GLY A 362 40.29 -5.14 6.17
C GLY A 362 40.37 -4.01 7.21
N GLN A 363 41.03 -4.27 8.33
CA GLN A 363 41.16 -3.46 9.56
C GLN A 363 42.23 -2.34 9.45
N ASN A 364 42.10 -1.24 10.22
CA ASN A 364 43.04 -0.87 11.30
C ASN A 364 42.70 0.44 12.05
N ASP A 365 43.11 0.46 13.33
CA ASP A 365 43.01 1.43 14.44
C ASP A 365 43.68 2.81 14.19
N GLY A 366 43.52 3.91 14.95
CA GLY A 366 42.76 4.24 16.17
C GLY A 366 43.08 5.67 16.69
N ASN A 367 42.29 6.09 17.71
CA ASN A 367 42.57 7.04 18.82
C ASN A 367 42.34 8.58 18.74
N VAL A 368 41.21 8.99 19.38
CA VAL A 368 40.98 10.02 20.43
C VAL A 368 40.99 11.54 20.13
N GLY A 369 39.83 12.16 20.42
CA GLY A 369 39.66 13.58 20.76
C GLY A 369 38.18 13.96 20.92
N ALA A 370 37.71 14.09 22.17
CA ALA A 370 36.30 14.26 22.54
C ALA A 370 35.75 15.70 22.33
N SER A 371 34.54 15.84 21.76
CA SER A 371 33.61 16.93 22.10
C SER A 371 32.15 16.62 21.67
N SER A 372 31.21 16.92 22.57
CA SER A 372 29.76 17.12 22.41
C SER A 372 28.93 16.12 21.60
N SER A 373 28.32 15.19 22.33
CA SER A 373 27.28 14.23 21.91
C SER A 373 25.95 14.90 21.53
N ALA A 374 25.64 14.91 20.24
CA ALA A 374 24.27 14.99 19.72
C ALA A 374 24.25 14.37 18.32
N GLU A 375 24.34 13.04 18.24
CA GLU A 375 24.24 12.30 16.98
C GLU A 375 23.19 11.19 17.05
N SER A 376 22.25 11.29 16.11
CA SER A 376 21.90 10.22 15.17
C SER A 376 21.46 8.85 15.73
N SER A 377 20.38 8.81 16.51
CA SER A 377 19.64 7.56 16.73
C SER A 377 18.55 7.33 15.66
N GLY A 378 19.01 6.83 14.52
CA GLY A 378 18.40 5.68 13.85
C GLY A 378 17.00 5.83 13.26
N HIS A 379 16.96 6.25 11.99
CA HIS A 379 15.97 5.78 11.01
C HIS A 379 15.91 4.24 11.01
N ILE A 380 15.00 3.65 11.78
CA ILE A 380 14.49 2.29 11.57
C ILE A 380 13.08 2.44 11.02
N THR A 381 13.02 2.85 9.76
CA THR A 381 11.78 2.88 8.99
C THR A 381 11.35 1.44 8.72
N ARG A 382 10.18 1.10 9.26
CA ARG A 382 9.14 0.24 8.68
C ARG A 382 9.63 -0.90 7.79
N LEU A 383 9.74 -2.08 8.37
CA LEU A 383 9.62 -3.35 7.67
C LEU A 383 9.06 -4.38 8.65
N ALA A 384 7.75 -4.35 8.84
CA ALA A 384 6.99 -5.47 9.39
C ALA A 384 5.67 -5.55 8.64
N SER A 385 5.76 -6.04 7.40
CA SER A 385 4.60 -6.61 6.75
C SER A 385 4.10 -7.78 7.61
N ILE A 386 2.89 -7.59 8.16
CA ILE A 386 1.78 -8.54 8.05
C ILE A 386 2.08 -9.92 8.67
N ASP A 387 1.67 -10.15 9.93
CA ASP A 387 1.14 -11.45 10.42
C ASP A 387 0.69 -11.43 11.91
N SER A 388 0.16 -10.30 12.40
CA SER A 388 -0.38 -10.28 13.76
C SER A 388 -1.43 -9.23 14.00
N PHE A 389 -2.62 -9.56 13.53
CA PHE A 389 -3.85 -9.13 14.16
C PHE A 389 -4.67 -10.37 14.40
N ASP A 390 -4.54 -10.95 15.59
CA ASP A 390 -5.28 -12.15 15.97
C ASP A 390 -5.63 -12.04 17.46
N SER A 391 -6.81 -11.48 17.73
CA SER A 391 -7.48 -11.47 19.04
C SER A 391 -7.42 -12.85 19.72
N LYS A 392 -7.39 -13.96 18.95
CA LYS A 392 -7.27 -15.33 19.47
C LYS A 392 -5.98 -15.64 20.24
N TRP A 393 -4.90 -14.87 20.07
CA TRP A 393 -3.66 -15.12 20.83
C TRP A 393 -3.64 -14.37 22.17
N GLN A 394 -4.54 -13.39 22.37
CA GLN A 394 -4.64 -12.65 23.63
C GLN A 394 -4.97 -13.57 24.82
N GLN A 395 -5.66 -14.69 24.57
CA GLN A 395 -5.97 -15.69 25.60
C GLN A 395 -4.72 -16.35 26.23
N PHE A 396 -3.54 -16.18 25.61
CA PHE A 396 -2.28 -16.73 26.11
C PHE A 396 -1.39 -15.68 26.81
N LEU A 397 -1.86 -14.43 26.90
CA LEU A 397 -1.14 -13.33 27.50
C LEU A 397 -1.68 -13.05 28.92
N ASP A 398 -0.78 -12.69 29.82
CA ASP A 398 -1.16 -12.21 31.15
C ASP A 398 -1.71 -10.78 31.06
N PRO A 399 -2.53 -10.31 32.03
CA PRO A 399 -3.00 -8.92 32.04
C PRO A 399 -1.84 -7.92 31.94
N GLY A 400 -1.95 -6.97 31.00
CA GLY A 400 -0.91 -5.96 30.71
C GLY A 400 0.27 -6.48 29.85
N GLU A 401 0.26 -7.74 29.42
CA GLU A 401 1.24 -8.30 28.50
C GLU A 401 0.80 -8.08 27.04
N SER A 402 1.72 -7.62 26.19
CA SER A 402 1.46 -7.32 24.77
C SER A 402 2.43 -8.08 23.88
N VAL A 403 2.01 -8.42 22.66
CA VAL A 403 2.88 -9.10 21.69
C VAL A 403 3.83 -8.10 21.04
N LEU A 404 5.13 -8.35 21.10
CA LEU A 404 6.15 -7.58 20.38
C LEU A 404 6.47 -8.16 19.00
N MET A 405 6.47 -9.49 18.88
CA MET A 405 6.81 -10.15 17.63
C MET A 405 6.12 -11.50 17.55
N ILE A 406 5.67 -11.87 16.35
CA ILE A 406 4.92 -13.10 16.17
C ILE A 406 5.02 -13.58 14.73
N SER A 407 5.16 -14.88 14.57
CA SER A 407 5.37 -15.53 13.27
C SER A 407 4.90 -16.97 13.31
N MET A 408 4.33 -17.43 12.20
CA MET A 408 4.18 -18.86 11.96
C MET A 408 5.56 -19.42 11.57
N VAL A 409 6.16 -20.22 12.45
CA VAL A 409 7.50 -20.80 12.24
C VAL A 409 7.44 -22.32 12.23
N LYS A 410 8.44 -22.95 11.62
CA LYS A 410 8.67 -24.38 11.79
C LYS A 410 9.62 -24.59 12.95
N LYS A 411 9.13 -25.24 14.01
CA LYS A 411 9.97 -25.75 15.09
C LYS A 411 10.62 -27.05 14.63
N ILE A 412 11.94 -27.08 14.55
CA ILE A 412 12.71 -28.23 14.09
C ILE A 412 13.07 -29.10 15.30
N GLN A 413 12.74 -30.39 15.22
CA GLN A 413 13.04 -31.41 16.24
C GLN A 413 13.65 -32.65 15.58
N LYS A 414 14.98 -32.78 15.69
CA LYS A 414 15.77 -33.88 15.10
C LYS A 414 15.45 -34.06 13.60
N LEU A 415 14.69 -35.08 13.23
CA LEU A 415 14.33 -35.45 11.85
C LEU A 415 12.95 -34.93 11.40
N SER A 416 12.25 -34.17 12.24
CA SER A 416 10.89 -33.68 11.95
C SER A 416 10.78 -32.18 12.20
N SER A 417 9.81 -31.54 11.54
CA SER A 417 9.44 -30.15 11.83
C SER A 417 7.94 -30.05 12.09
N LYS A 418 7.54 -29.14 12.98
CA LYS A 418 6.14 -28.83 13.27
C LYS A 418 5.90 -27.35 13.12
N LYS A 419 4.81 -26.97 12.44
CA LYS A 419 4.37 -25.58 12.38
C LYS A 419 3.85 -25.16 13.76
N VAL A 420 4.34 -24.02 14.25
CA VAL A 420 3.91 -23.42 15.51
C VAL A 420 3.76 -21.92 15.32
N GLN A 421 2.81 -21.32 16.05
CA GLN A 421 2.77 -19.87 16.20
C GLN A 421 3.78 -19.49 17.28
N LEU A 422 4.84 -18.77 16.93
CA LEU A 422 5.81 -18.23 17.88
C LEU A 422 5.41 -16.80 18.23
N ILE A 423 5.33 -16.49 19.52
CA ILE A 423 4.82 -15.23 20.07
C ILE A 423 5.82 -14.71 21.11
N LEU A 424 6.43 -13.57 20.85
CA LEU A 424 7.26 -12.82 21.79
C LEU A 424 6.45 -11.69 22.39
N THR A 425 6.55 -11.51 23.69
CA THR A 425 5.81 -10.51 24.43
C THR A 425 6.69 -9.34 24.85
N ASN A 426 6.10 -8.28 25.41
CA ASN A 426 6.80 -7.16 26.03
C ASN A 426 7.48 -7.52 27.36
N LYS A 427 7.17 -8.69 27.92
CA LYS A 427 7.88 -9.32 29.01
C LYS A 427 8.96 -10.26 28.44
N PRO A 428 9.97 -10.70 29.23
CA PRO A 428 10.98 -11.68 28.79
C PRO A 428 10.38 -13.09 28.69
N LYS A 429 9.38 -13.24 27.81
CA LYS A 429 8.53 -14.41 27.64
C LYS A 429 8.22 -14.62 26.17
N LEU A 430 8.56 -15.82 25.70
CA LEU A 430 8.27 -16.34 24.37
C LEU A 430 7.36 -17.56 24.49
N ILE A 431 6.26 -17.57 23.76
CA ILE A 431 5.25 -18.64 23.77
C ILE A 431 5.25 -19.27 22.38
N TYR A 432 5.21 -20.60 22.30
CA TYR A 432 4.90 -21.27 21.03
C TYR A 432 3.64 -22.12 21.15
N VAL A 433 2.67 -21.83 20.30
CA VAL A 433 1.31 -22.38 20.33
C VAL A 433 1.10 -23.29 19.12
N ASP A 434 0.33 -24.35 19.31
CA ASP A 434 -0.20 -25.15 18.19
C ASP A 434 -1.38 -24.40 17.58
N PRO A 435 -1.23 -23.89 16.35
CA PRO A 435 -2.20 -22.97 15.79
C PRO A 435 -3.52 -23.64 15.40
N SER A 436 -3.52 -24.95 15.16
CA SER A 436 -4.74 -25.71 14.84
C SER A 436 -5.55 -26.04 16.09
N LYS A 437 -4.89 -26.25 17.22
CA LYS A 437 -5.54 -26.65 18.48
C LYS A 437 -5.73 -25.51 19.46
N LEU A 438 -5.11 -24.35 19.23
CA LEU A 438 -5.05 -23.23 20.17
C LEU A 438 -4.58 -23.67 21.57
N VAL A 439 -3.53 -24.48 21.62
CA VAL A 439 -2.93 -24.98 22.88
C VAL A 439 -1.47 -24.60 22.94
N VAL A 440 -1.05 -24.02 24.07
CA VAL A 440 0.36 -23.70 24.36
C VAL A 440 1.16 -25.00 24.38
N LYS A 441 2.19 -25.09 23.53
CA LYS A 441 3.13 -26.23 23.49
C LYS A 441 4.36 -25.99 24.34
N GLY A 442 4.56 -24.76 24.78
CA GLY A 442 5.55 -24.39 25.78
C GLY A 442 5.83 -22.90 25.78
N ASN A 443 6.51 -22.47 26.82
CA ASN A 443 7.00 -21.12 27.03
C ASN A 443 8.52 -21.16 27.27
N ILE A 444 9.17 -20.07 26.94
CA ILE A 444 10.54 -19.74 27.32
C ILE A 444 10.43 -18.44 28.08
N ILE A 445 10.79 -18.46 29.35
CA ILE A 445 10.81 -17.28 30.21
C ILE A 445 12.26 -17.12 30.64
N TRP A 446 12.78 -15.90 30.56
CA TRP A 446 14.14 -15.56 30.97
C TRP A 446 14.14 -14.35 31.91
N SER A 447 15.24 -14.14 32.62
CA SER A 447 15.48 -12.92 33.40
C SER A 447 16.36 -11.93 32.62
N ASP A 448 16.65 -10.78 33.21
CA ASP A 448 17.56 -9.77 32.64
C ASP A 448 19.04 -10.23 32.64
N ASN A 449 19.31 -11.46 33.06
CA ASN A 449 20.62 -12.07 32.96
C ASN A 449 20.89 -12.55 31.52
N SER A 450 21.92 -11.99 30.88
CA SER A 450 22.36 -12.35 29.53
C SER A 450 22.77 -13.81 29.37
N ASN A 451 23.02 -14.54 30.46
CA ASN A 451 23.38 -15.96 30.44
C ASN A 451 22.16 -16.91 30.40
N ASP A 452 20.93 -16.42 30.62
CA ASP A 452 19.73 -17.25 30.68
C ASP A 452 19.21 -17.65 29.29
N LEU A 453 19.54 -16.85 28.28
CA LEU A 453 19.10 -17.06 26.91
C LEU A 453 20.10 -16.46 25.93
N SER A 454 20.39 -17.17 24.84
CA SER A 454 21.11 -16.63 23.70
C SER A 454 20.44 -17.04 22.39
N VAL A 455 20.52 -16.19 21.37
CA VAL A 455 19.97 -16.47 20.05
C VAL A 455 21.09 -16.61 19.03
N GLN A 456 21.20 -17.80 18.44
CA GLN A 456 22.17 -18.10 17.39
C GLN A 456 21.47 -18.12 16.04
N VAL A 457 21.87 -17.26 15.12
CA VAL A 457 21.33 -17.21 13.76
C VAL A 457 22.28 -17.97 12.83
N THR A 458 21.78 -18.98 12.13
CA THR A 458 22.58 -19.79 11.20
C THR A 458 22.31 -19.44 9.73
N SER A 459 21.14 -18.87 9.43
CA SER A 459 20.79 -18.31 8.12
C SER A 459 19.68 -17.27 8.29
N PRO A 460 19.31 -16.50 7.25
CA PRO A 460 18.26 -15.50 7.40
C PRO A 460 16.90 -16.08 7.81
N SER A 461 16.60 -17.37 7.55
CA SER A 461 15.40 -18.05 8.06
C SER A 461 15.64 -18.88 9.32
N HIS A 462 16.86 -19.38 9.56
CA HIS A 462 17.12 -20.31 10.65
C HIS A 462 17.78 -19.64 11.86
N PHE A 463 17.16 -19.82 13.02
CA PHE A 463 17.73 -19.43 14.31
C PHE A 463 17.50 -20.48 15.38
N LYS A 464 18.36 -20.46 16.40
CA LYS A 464 18.28 -21.31 17.58
C LYS A 464 18.18 -20.42 18.80
N ILE A 465 17.26 -20.76 19.70
CA ILE A 465 17.17 -20.19 21.03
C ILE A 465 17.82 -21.19 21.99
N CYS A 466 18.93 -20.77 22.58
CA CYS A 466 19.72 -21.56 23.50
C CYS A 466 19.42 -21.08 24.93
N THR A 467 18.92 -21.98 25.76
CA THR A 467 18.74 -21.78 27.21
C THR A 467 19.61 -22.81 27.95
N PRO A 468 19.92 -22.62 29.24
CA PRO A 468 20.71 -23.60 30.02
C PRO A 468 20.15 -25.02 29.97
N LYS A 469 18.83 -25.17 29.79
CA LYS A 469 18.15 -26.46 29.81
C LYS A 469 17.93 -27.05 28.42
N LYS A 470 17.79 -26.22 27.38
CA LYS A 470 17.31 -26.65 26.05
C LYS A 470 17.81 -25.74 24.93
N VAL A 471 18.09 -26.35 23.77
CA VAL A 471 18.28 -25.64 22.50
C VAL A 471 17.06 -25.91 21.61
N LEU A 472 16.43 -24.83 21.14
CA LEU A 472 15.23 -24.88 20.31
C LEU A 472 15.53 -24.27 18.95
N SER A 473 15.37 -25.04 17.88
CA SER A 473 15.64 -24.58 16.51
C SER A 473 14.35 -24.21 15.80
N PHE A 474 14.38 -23.08 15.09
CA PHE A 474 13.26 -22.53 14.36
C PHE A 474 13.68 -22.15 12.93
N ASP A 475 12.76 -22.36 11.99
CA ASP A 475 12.84 -21.84 10.63
C ASP A 475 11.64 -20.91 10.39
N ASP A 476 11.95 -19.63 10.18
CA ASP A 476 10.99 -18.58 9.82
C ASP A 476 11.05 -18.36 8.31
N ALA A 477 10.04 -18.85 7.59
CA ALA A 477 9.93 -18.75 6.14
C ALA A 477 10.00 -17.29 5.63
N LYS A 478 9.73 -16.31 6.50
CA LYS A 478 9.84 -14.87 6.21
C LYS A 478 11.24 -14.31 6.31
N GLN A 479 12.26 -15.14 6.56
CA GLN A 479 13.67 -14.73 6.65
C GLN A 479 13.93 -13.69 7.75
N ARG A 480 13.24 -13.81 8.90
CA ARG A 480 13.31 -12.86 10.02
C ARG A 480 14.21 -13.31 11.18
N ALA A 481 15.11 -14.27 10.98
CA ALA A 481 15.94 -14.84 12.04
C ALA A 481 16.77 -13.79 12.80
N TRP A 482 17.39 -12.85 12.08
CA TRP A 482 18.13 -11.73 12.68
C TRP A 482 17.26 -10.75 13.46
N GLN A 483 16.02 -10.56 13.01
CA GLN A 483 15.06 -9.71 13.70
C GLN A 483 14.60 -10.35 15.01
N TRP A 484 14.33 -11.66 15.01
CA TRP A 484 14.08 -12.43 16.23
C TRP A 484 15.23 -12.29 17.23
N LYS A 485 16.48 -12.46 16.79
CA LYS A 485 17.66 -12.24 17.62
C LYS A 485 17.68 -10.83 18.23
N LYS A 486 17.58 -9.80 17.39
CA LYS A 486 17.65 -8.40 17.82
C LYS A 486 16.57 -8.04 18.85
N VAL A 487 15.33 -8.48 18.65
CA VAL A 487 14.22 -8.13 19.56
C VAL A 487 14.32 -8.92 20.88
N ILE A 488 14.70 -10.20 20.82
CA ILE A 488 14.87 -11.02 22.03
C ILE A 488 16.04 -10.50 22.87
N GLU A 489 17.20 -10.25 22.26
CA GLU A 489 18.38 -9.72 22.97
C GLU A 489 18.15 -8.28 23.46
N GLY A 490 17.37 -7.48 22.72
CA GLY A 490 16.97 -6.15 23.16
C GLY A 490 16.09 -6.14 24.42
N LEU A 491 15.42 -7.25 24.74
CA LEU A 491 14.67 -7.41 25.99
C LEU A 491 15.56 -7.88 27.15
N GLN A 492 16.75 -8.41 26.90
CA GLN A 492 17.68 -8.83 27.96
C GLN A 492 18.46 -7.65 28.56
N ASN A 493 18.50 -6.52 27.84
CA ASN A 493 19.25 -5.32 28.23
C ASN A 493 18.35 -4.21 28.82
N ARG A 494 17.22 -4.56 29.44
CA ARG A 494 16.23 -3.59 29.98
C ARG A 494 16.26 -3.46 31.48
#